data_AF-A0A3B9X1Z6-F1
#
_entry.id   AF-A0A3B9X1Z6-F1
#
_cell.length_a   1.000
_cell.length_b   1.000
_cell.length_c   1.000
_cell.angle_alpha   90.00
_cell.angle_beta   90.00
_cell.angle_gamma   90.00
#
_symmetry.space_group_name_H-M   'P 1'
#
loop_
_entity.id
_entity.type
_entity.pdbx_description
1 polymer ?
#
loop_
_entity_poly.entity_id
_entity_poly.type
_entity_poly.pdbx_seq_one_letter_code
_entity_poly.pdbx_strand_id
1 'polypeptide(L)'
;MAITPQSAKAKGRRLQQWVRDKLYLLFPKLEDGDIRSTSMGSNGEDLLFSPAARRLFPYSVECKNNKSNAVYKVMDQATANCPKGATPLAIIKADQ
;
A
#
# COMPACT_ATOMS: atom_id res chain seq x y z
N MET A 1 -17.43 18.42 -8.47
CA MET A 1 -17.44 17.43 -9.59
C MET A 1 -16.93 16.10 -9.08
N ALA A 2 -17.50 14.99 -9.55
CA ALA A 2 -17.00 13.65 -9.22
C ALA A 2 -15.61 13.44 -9.86
N ILE A 3 -14.69 12.81 -9.13
CA ILE A 3 -13.36 12.49 -9.62
C ILE A 3 -13.44 11.44 -10.74
N THR A 4 -12.63 11.59 -11.80
CA THR A 4 -12.59 10.58 -12.86
C THR A 4 -11.94 9.28 -12.35
N PRO A 5 -12.30 8.10 -12.89
CA PRO A 5 -11.69 6.82 -12.49
C PRO A 5 -10.16 6.83 -12.59
N GLN A 6 -9.60 7.47 -13.62
CA GLN A 6 -8.16 7.64 -13.79
C GLN A 6 -7.55 8.49 -12.66
N SER A 7 -8.19 9.59 -12.30
CA SER A 7 -7.72 10.47 -11.22
C SER A 7 -7.79 9.76 -9.86
N ALA A 8 -8.85 8.96 -9.63
CA ALA A 8 -8.98 8.15 -8.42
C ALA A 8 -7.86 7.09 -8.32
N LYS A 9 -7.56 6.38 -9.42
CA LYS A 9 -6.43 5.44 -9.49
C LYS A 9 -5.09 6.15 -9.25
N ALA A 10 -4.87 7.30 -9.87
CA ALA A 10 -3.66 8.09 -9.66
C ALA A 10 -3.51 8.54 -8.19
N LYS A 11 -4.61 8.89 -7.52
CA LYS A 11 -4.63 9.23 -6.10
C LYS A 11 -4.25 8.05 -5.21
N GLY A 12 -4.77 6.86 -5.49
CA GLY A 12 -4.38 5.62 -4.82
C GLY A 12 -2.89 5.33 -4.99
N ARG A 13 -2.39 5.41 -6.23
CA ARG A 13 -0.97 5.18 -6.53
C ARG A 13 -0.04 6.15 -5.80
N ARG A 14 -0.41 7.43 -5.70
CA ARG A 14 0.36 8.43 -4.94
C ARG A 14 0.45 8.07 -3.46
N LEU A 15 -0.60 7.49 -2.87
CA LEU A 15 -0.55 7.02 -1.49
C LEU A 15 0.42 5.83 -1.35
N GLN A 16 0.37 4.86 -2.26
CA GLN A 16 1.32 3.73 -2.27
C GLN A 16 2.77 4.23 -2.35
N GLN A 17 3.05 5.15 -3.28
CA GLN A 17 4.37 5.77 -3.42
C GLN A 17 4.80 6.52 -2.16
N TRP A 18 3.90 7.29 -1.55
CA TRP A 18 4.17 7.98 -0.30
C TRP A 18 4.53 7.01 0.83
N VAL A 19 3.81 5.89 0.98
CA VAL A 19 4.12 4.87 1.99
C VAL A 19 5.49 4.25 1.72
N ARG A 20 5.78 3.87 0.46
CA ARG A 20 7.10 3.38 0.05
C ARG A 20 8.21 4.34 0.45
N ASP A 21 8.05 5.63 0.15
CA ASP A 21 9.06 6.65 0.45
C ASP A 21 9.26 6.80 1.96
N LYS A 22 8.18 6.71 2.76
CA LYS A 22 8.29 6.67 4.23
C LYS A 22 9.03 5.44 4.74
N LEU A 23 8.85 4.29 4.11
CA LEU A 23 9.57 3.08 4.50
C LEU A 23 11.07 3.15 4.16
N TYR A 24 11.45 3.75 3.03
CA TYR A 24 12.87 4.02 2.75
C TYR A 24 13.50 4.98 3.76
N LEU A 25 12.76 6.01 4.20
CA LEU A 25 13.23 6.92 5.26
C LEU A 25 13.36 6.21 6.62
N LEU A 26 12.47 5.26 6.93
CA LEU A 26 12.51 4.50 8.17
C LEU A 26 13.61 3.43 8.19
N PHE A 27 13.93 2.88 7.02
CA PHE A 27 14.91 1.81 6.85
C PHE A 27 16.00 2.22 5.84
N PRO A 28 16.95 3.10 6.23
CA PRO A 28 17.95 3.67 5.32
C PRO A 28 18.98 2.65 4.78
N LYS A 29 18.93 1.40 5.26
CA LYS A 29 19.74 0.29 4.76
C LYS A 29 19.13 -0.46 3.58
N LEU A 30 17.90 -0.12 3.19
CA LEU A 30 17.25 -0.68 2.01
C LEU A 30 17.72 0.07 0.76
N GLU A 31 17.94 -0.68 -0.31
CA GLU A 31 18.40 -0.18 -1.60
C GLU A 31 17.21 0.13 -2.51
N ASP A 32 17.42 0.96 -3.53
CA ASP A 32 16.36 1.22 -4.51
C ASP A 32 15.90 -0.10 -5.17
N GLY A 33 14.58 -0.28 -5.23
CA GLY A 33 13.95 -1.51 -5.72
C GLY A 33 13.61 -2.54 -4.64
N ASP A 34 14.10 -2.40 -3.41
CA ASP A 34 13.71 -3.26 -2.29
C ASP A 34 12.22 -3.13 -1.93
N ILE A 35 11.67 -1.94 -2.15
CA ILE A 35 10.24 -1.65 -2.01
C ILE A 35 9.72 -1.00 -3.30
N ARG A 36 8.68 -1.60 -3.91
CA ARG A 36 8.08 -1.11 -5.15
C ARG A 36 6.56 -1.02 -5.03
N SER A 37 5.98 0.11 -5.46
CA SER A 37 4.53 0.23 -5.60
C SER A 37 4.05 -0.51 -6.85
N THR A 38 2.94 -1.22 -6.77
CA THR A 38 2.34 -1.92 -7.91
C THR A 38 1.57 -0.96 -8.84
N SER A 39 1.16 -1.48 -10.00
CA SER A 39 0.17 -0.81 -10.83
C SER A 39 -1.23 -0.97 -10.22
N MET A 40 -2.04 0.09 -10.28
CA MET A 40 -3.42 0.03 -9.79
C MET A 40 -4.22 -1.03 -10.57
N GLY A 41 -4.85 -1.96 -9.85
CA GLY A 41 -5.63 -3.06 -10.44
C GLY A 41 -4.84 -4.37 -10.60
N SER A 42 -3.59 -4.42 -10.16
CA SER A 42 -2.87 -5.67 -9.98
C SER A 42 -3.45 -6.47 -8.81
N ASN A 43 -3.44 -7.80 -8.92
CA ASN A 43 -3.77 -8.68 -7.81
C ASN A 43 -2.61 -8.72 -6.79
N GLY A 44 -2.94 -8.88 -5.51
CA GLY A 44 -1.96 -8.99 -4.42
C GLY A 44 -1.71 -7.67 -3.70
N GLU A 45 -0.53 -7.55 -3.09
CA GLU A 45 -0.14 -6.42 -2.24
C GLU A 45 0.05 -5.12 -3.04
N ASP A 46 -0.23 -3.97 -2.41
CA ASP A 46 0.02 -2.67 -3.03
C ASP A 46 1.50 -2.30 -3.10
N LEU A 47 2.29 -2.81 -2.14
CA LEU A 47 3.74 -2.69 -2.12
C LEU A 47 4.36 -4.09 -2.18
N LEU A 48 5.30 -4.27 -3.11
CA LEU A 48 6.15 -5.44 -3.19
C LEU A 48 7.42 -5.19 -2.40
N PHE A 49 7.83 -6.22 -1.66
CA PHE A 49 8.99 -6.18 -0.78
C PHE A 49 10.00 -7.24 -1.20
N SER A 50 11.27 -6.88 -1.24
CA SER A 50 12.35 -7.86 -1.30
C SER A 50 12.40 -8.69 0.01
N PRO A 51 13.12 -9.83 0.03
CA PRO A 51 13.33 -10.58 1.25
C PRO A 51 14.02 -9.76 2.36
N ALA A 52 14.87 -8.79 2.01
CA ALA A 52 15.52 -7.91 2.98
C ALA A 52 14.51 -6.92 3.58
N ALA A 53 13.70 -6.28 2.74
CA ALA A 53 12.65 -5.36 3.18
C ALA A 53 11.60 -6.06 4.03
N ARG A 54 11.15 -7.27 3.64
CA ARG A 54 10.14 -8.03 4.41
C ARG A 54 10.61 -8.40 5.81
N ARG A 55 11.91 -8.68 5.99
CA ARG A 55 12.50 -8.98 7.31
C ARG A 55 12.45 -7.77 8.26
N LEU A 56 12.53 -6.55 7.73
CA LEU A 56 12.45 -5.32 8.52
C LEU A 56 11.01 -4.87 8.74
N PHE A 57 10.16 -5.13 7.74
CA PHE A 57 8.77 -4.71 7.72
C PHE A 57 7.88 -5.91 7.35
N PRO A 58 7.51 -6.76 8.33
CA PRO A 58 6.76 -8.00 8.10
C PRO A 58 5.25 -7.74 7.90
N TYR A 59 4.90 -6.68 7.18
CA TYR A 59 3.51 -6.29 6.92
C TYR A 59 3.20 -6.27 5.43
N SER A 60 1.97 -6.66 5.09
CA SER A 60 1.38 -6.57 3.76
C SER A 60 0.56 -5.29 3.65
N VAL A 61 0.99 -4.36 2.82
CA VAL A 61 0.40 -3.02 2.73
C VAL A 61 -0.77 -3.01 1.73
N GLU A 62 -1.90 -2.45 2.18
CA GLU A 62 -3.06 -2.08 1.36
C GLU A 62 -3.37 -0.59 1.59
N CYS A 63 -3.45 0.21 0.54
CA CYS A 63 -3.60 1.66 0.59
C CYS A 63 -5.00 2.09 0.15
N LYS A 64 -5.70 2.86 1.00
CA LYS A 64 -7.00 3.46 0.65
C LYS A 64 -6.99 4.96 0.81
N ASN A 65 -7.41 5.68 -0.23
CA ASN A 65 -7.49 7.14 -0.24
C ASN A 65 -8.85 7.64 -0.71
N ASN A 66 -9.87 7.46 0.13
CA ASN A 66 -11.25 7.86 -0.14
C ASN A 66 -11.74 8.89 0.87
N LYS A 67 -12.78 9.66 0.51
CA LYS A 67 -13.47 10.58 1.43
C LYS A 67 -14.16 9.84 2.58
N SER A 68 -14.74 8.68 2.27
CA SER A 68 -15.31 7.76 3.25
C SER A 68 -14.66 6.38 3.07
N ASN A 69 -14.30 5.74 4.17
CA ASN A 69 -13.57 4.49 4.19
C ASN A 69 -14.35 3.45 5.00
N ALA A 70 -14.78 2.38 4.34
CA ALA A 70 -15.36 1.21 5.01
C ALA A 70 -14.22 0.36 5.60
N VAL A 71 -13.78 0.68 6.81
CA VAL A 71 -12.56 0.12 7.43
C VAL A 71 -12.55 -1.42 7.41
N TYR A 72 -13.64 -2.07 7.80
CA TYR A 72 -13.73 -3.54 7.77
C TYR A 72 -13.52 -4.11 6.37
N LYS A 73 -14.16 -3.52 5.35
CA LYS A 73 -13.98 -3.96 3.96
C LYS A 73 -12.54 -3.75 3.46
N VAL A 74 -11.88 -2.68 3.91
CA VAL A 74 -10.47 -2.44 3.58
C VAL A 74 -9.59 -3.49 4.25
N MET A 75 -9.86 -3.84 5.51
CA MET A 75 -9.12 -4.90 6.21
C MET A 75 -9.37 -6.29 5.62
N ASP A 76 -10.59 -6.59 5.16
CA ASP A 76 -10.90 -7.84 4.46
C ASP A 76 -10.07 -7.94 3.17
N GLN A 77 -9.98 -6.85 2.40
CA GLN A 77 -9.15 -6.76 1.20
C GLN A 77 -7.66 -6.94 1.53
N ALA A 78 -7.16 -6.24 2.55
CA ALA A 78 -5.78 -6.34 3.00
C ALA A 78 -5.43 -7.77 3.44
N THR A 79 -6.36 -8.46 4.11
CA THR A 79 -6.20 -9.84 4.58
C THR A 79 -6.22 -10.82 3.41
N ALA A 80 -7.14 -10.67 2.47
CA ALA A 80 -7.25 -11.53 1.30
C ALA A 80 -6.01 -11.44 0.38
N ASN A 81 -5.42 -10.24 0.27
CA ASN A 81 -4.22 -10.00 -0.53
C ASN A 81 -2.92 -10.30 0.22
N CYS A 82 -2.97 -10.57 1.53
CA CYS A 82 -1.78 -10.76 2.36
C CYS A 82 -1.12 -12.12 2.07
N PRO A 83 0.18 -12.15 1.70
CA PRO A 83 0.91 -13.40 1.58
C PRO A 83 1.12 -14.05 2.95
N LYS A 84 1.38 -15.37 2.93
CA LYS A 84 1.74 -16.12 4.14
C LYS A 84 3.02 -15.55 4.75
N GLY A 85 3.03 -15.42 6.08
CA GLY A 85 4.20 -14.92 6.83
C GLY A 85 4.31 -13.40 6.91
N ALA A 86 3.34 -12.65 6.36
CA ALA A 86 3.18 -11.22 6.60
C ALA A 86 1.91 -10.95 7.42
N THR A 87 1.85 -9.77 8.04
CA THR A 87 0.66 -9.27 8.75
C THR A 87 -0.08 -8.24 7.89
N PRO A 88 -1.39 -8.37 7.64
CA PRO A 88 -2.13 -7.38 6.84
C PRO A 88 -2.14 -6.00 7.52
N LEU A 89 -1.88 -4.96 6.73
CA LEU A 89 -1.81 -3.58 7.18
C LEU A 89 -2.53 -2.66 6.19
N ALA A 90 -3.62 -2.06 6.64
CA ALA A 90 -4.32 -1.02 5.88
C ALA A 90 -3.76 0.37 6.21
N ILE A 91 -3.32 1.11 5.19
CA ILE A 91 -2.99 2.53 5.27
C ILE A 91 -4.14 3.33 4.69
N ILE A 92 -4.90 3.98 5.57
CA ILE A 92 -6.08 4.75 5.18
C ILE A 92 -5.76 6.25 5.28
N LYS A 93 -5.89 6.94 4.15
CA LYS A 93 -5.90 8.40 4.10
C LYS A 93 -7.34 8.85 3.85
N ALA A 94 -7.93 9.51 4.86
CA ALA A 94 -9.17 10.24 4.68
C ALA A 94 -8.83 11.58 4.03
N ASP A 95 -9.41 11.84 2.87
CA ASP A 95 -9.33 13.14 2.19
C ASP A 95 -10.59 13.92 2.55
N GLN A 96 -10.46 15.20 2.92
CA GLN A 96 -11.63 16.08 3.09
C GLN A 96 -12.13 16.57 1.73
#